data_AF-A0AAV3NRI6-F1
#
_entry.id   AF-A0AAV3NRI6-F1
#
_cell.length_a   1.000
_cell.length_b   1.000
_cell.length_c   1.000
_cell.angle_alpha   90.00
_cell.angle_beta   90.00
_cell.angle_gamma   90.00
#
_symmetry.space_group_name_H-M   'P 1'
#
loop_
_entity.id
_entity.type
_entity.pdbx_description
1 polymer ?
#
loop_
_entity_poly.entity_id
_entity_poly.type
_entity_poly.pdbx_seq_one_letter_code
_entity_poly.pdbx_strand_id
1 'polypeptide(L)'
;METTKIELMNNNTDYHQEKEQQEQSLIPDQQMIEHHDDDEEKIKKKSIFVAVDESDDSFYVLRWVLENLIKHLSSSSSVDETEIIIHDHLTLFHVIPRPPQYVFPGAPVVMPAVSINTNVQKEQAAELLTRAMHICKEEKVEAEIVVREGDPKETICQATEDLNVDLLVVGSRGRGKIKRALLGSVSDYCAHHAKCPVVIVKPPKEPKESHN
;
A
#
# COMPACT_ATOMS: atom_id res chain seq x y z
N MET A 1 -13.53 -0.67 12.88
CA MET A 1 -13.71 -0.32 11.45
C MET A 1 -13.24 -1.54 10.69
N GLU A 2 -14.17 -2.31 10.14
CA GLU A 2 -13.89 -3.57 9.45
C GLU A 2 -13.09 -3.31 8.17
N THR A 3 -11.98 -4.02 8.03
CA THR A 3 -11.25 -4.15 6.77
C THR A 3 -11.90 -5.30 6.02
N THR A 4 -12.59 -5.02 4.91
CA THR A 4 -13.17 -6.08 4.07
C THR A 4 -12.07 -6.71 3.24
N LYS A 5 -11.51 -7.81 3.73
CA LYS A 5 -10.63 -8.72 2.99
C LYS A 5 -11.51 -9.71 2.25
N ILE A 6 -11.43 -9.78 0.92
CA ILE A 6 -12.11 -10.83 0.14
C ILE A 6 -11.14 -12.01 0.09
N GLU A 7 -11.48 -13.10 0.76
CA GLU A 7 -10.62 -14.28 0.92
C GLU A 7 -11.26 -15.49 0.22
N LEU A 8 -10.52 -16.13 -0.69
CA LEU A 8 -10.91 -17.37 -1.38
C LEU A 8 -10.38 -18.58 -0.60
N MET A 9 -11.29 -19.47 -0.23
CA MET A 9 -11.05 -20.67 0.59
C MET A 9 -10.26 -21.75 -0.17
N ASN A 10 -9.31 -22.39 0.51
CA ASN A 10 -8.85 -23.74 0.18
C ASN A 10 -8.69 -24.55 1.48
N ASN A 11 -9.47 -25.64 1.58
CA ASN A 11 -9.50 -26.58 2.69
C ASN A 11 -8.39 -27.63 2.50
N ASN A 12 -7.68 -27.97 3.59
CA ASN A 12 -7.24 -29.34 3.89
C ASN A 12 -6.59 -29.38 5.29
N THR A 13 -7.28 -30.00 6.25
CA THR A 13 -6.74 -30.34 7.57
C THR A 13 -7.30 -31.70 7.95
N ASP A 14 -6.44 -32.72 8.02
CA ASP A 14 -6.52 -33.81 9.00
C ASP A 14 -5.38 -34.81 8.77
N TYR A 15 -4.23 -34.58 9.42
CA TYR A 15 -3.15 -35.57 9.50
C TYR A 15 -2.33 -35.54 10.80
N HIS A 16 -2.74 -34.79 11.83
CA HIS A 16 -1.86 -34.51 12.98
C HIS A 16 -2.23 -35.13 14.34
N GLN A 17 -3.21 -36.03 14.44
CA GLN A 17 -3.62 -36.59 15.75
C GLN A 17 -2.93 -37.88 16.21
N GLU A 18 -2.05 -38.52 15.43
CA GLU A 18 -1.48 -39.82 15.81
C GLU A 18 -0.02 -39.83 16.32
N LYS A 19 0.68 -38.68 16.35
CA LYS A 19 2.10 -38.65 16.78
C LYS A 19 2.37 -38.32 18.24
N GLU A 20 1.39 -37.79 18.99
CA GLU A 20 1.63 -37.30 20.36
C GLU A 20 1.70 -38.40 21.45
N GLN A 21 1.42 -39.66 21.15
CA GLN A 21 1.35 -40.72 22.18
C GLN A 21 2.56 -41.65 22.27
N GLN A 22 3.60 -41.50 21.45
CA GLN A 22 4.76 -42.42 21.45
C GLN A 22 6.09 -41.85 21.96
N GLU A 23 6.20 -40.56 22.27
CA GLU A 23 7.52 -39.93 22.54
C GLU A 23 7.89 -39.76 24.02
N GLN A 24 7.09 -40.25 24.98
CA GLN A 24 7.28 -39.92 26.40
C GLN A 24 8.07 -40.94 27.24
N SER A 25 8.96 -41.71 26.62
CA SER A 25 9.77 -42.70 27.32
C SER A 25 11.13 -42.90 26.65
N LEU A 26 12.10 -42.03 26.99
CA LEU A 26 13.52 -42.34 27.27
C LEU A 26 14.34 -41.05 27.19
N ILE A 27 14.85 -40.55 28.31
CA ILE A 27 16.04 -39.69 28.34
C ILE A 27 17.10 -40.45 29.14
N PRO A 28 18.36 -40.48 28.68
CA PRO A 28 19.41 -40.04 29.60
C PRO A 28 20.47 -39.13 28.94
N ASP A 29 20.78 -38.06 29.67
CA ASP A 29 22.01 -37.26 29.72
C ASP A 29 22.95 -37.23 28.50
N GLN A 30 22.96 -36.09 27.80
CA GLN A 30 24.10 -35.65 27.00
C GLN A 30 24.38 -34.14 27.18
N GLN A 31 25.63 -33.86 27.50
CA GLN A 31 26.23 -32.55 27.75
C GLN A 31 26.32 -31.69 26.47
N MET A 32 26.21 -30.36 26.66
CA MET A 32 26.90 -29.29 25.93
C MET A 32 26.79 -29.29 24.39
N ILE A 33 25.79 -28.57 23.86
CA ILE A 33 25.99 -27.72 22.66
C ILE A 33 25.30 -26.39 22.96
N GLU A 34 26.09 -25.34 23.09
CA GLU A 34 25.61 -23.96 22.98
C GLU A 34 24.97 -23.81 21.60
N HIS A 35 23.64 -23.74 21.54
CA HIS A 35 22.98 -23.22 20.36
C HIS A 35 23.18 -21.70 20.38
N HIS A 36 24.24 -21.25 19.70
CA HIS A 36 24.23 -19.96 19.04
C HIS A 36 22.99 -19.97 18.15
N ASP A 37 22.01 -19.15 18.48
CA ASP A 37 20.92 -18.82 17.57
C ASP A 37 21.58 -18.16 16.35
N ASP A 38 21.90 -18.97 15.36
CA ASP A 38 22.22 -18.48 14.02
C ASP A 38 20.95 -17.77 13.54
N ASP A 39 20.99 -16.44 13.63
CA ASP A 39 20.09 -15.52 12.96
C ASP A 39 20.10 -15.86 11.46
N GLU A 40 19.23 -16.78 11.04
CA GLU A 40 18.74 -16.83 9.67
C GLU A 40 18.12 -15.46 9.42
N GLU A 41 18.88 -14.60 8.74
CA GLU A 41 18.50 -13.26 8.33
C GLU A 41 17.22 -13.37 7.49
N LYS A 42 16.07 -13.33 8.18
CA LYS A 42 14.74 -13.51 7.59
C LYS A 42 14.59 -12.41 6.56
N ILE A 43 14.61 -12.78 5.27
CA ILE A 43 14.47 -11.86 4.15
C ILE A 43 13.24 -10.97 4.39
N LYS A 44 13.47 -9.73 4.83
CA LYS A 44 12.39 -8.79 5.10
C LYS A 44 11.93 -8.20 3.78
N LYS A 45 10.83 -8.72 3.25
CA LYS A 45 10.13 -8.13 2.10
C LYS A 45 9.84 -6.66 2.39
N LYS A 46 10.21 -5.76 1.49
CA LYS A 46 9.86 -4.34 1.62
C LYS A 46 8.45 -4.13 1.09
N SER A 47 7.58 -3.58 1.93
CA SER A 47 6.23 -3.18 1.51
C SER A 47 6.24 -1.74 0.99
N ILE A 48 5.96 -1.57 -0.30
CA ILE A 48 5.88 -0.27 -0.98
C ILE A 48 4.42 0.08 -1.19
N PHE A 49 4.01 1.25 -0.72
CA PHE A 49 2.63 1.70 -0.74
C PHE A 49 2.48 2.93 -1.62
N VAL A 50 1.65 2.84 -2.66
CA VAL A 50 1.41 3.96 -3.58
C VAL A 50 -0.02 4.44 -3.40
N ALA A 51 -0.20 5.69 -3.00
CA ALA A 51 -1.53 6.30 -2.95
C ALA A 51 -1.98 6.72 -4.35
N VAL A 52 -3.13 6.22 -4.78
CA VAL A 52 -3.70 6.45 -6.12
C VAL A 52 -5.06 7.12 -6.01
N ASP A 53 -5.26 8.16 -6.82
CA ASP A 53 -6.53 8.88 -6.97
C ASP A 53 -6.81 9.16 -8.46
N GLU A 54 -7.93 9.82 -8.78
CA GLU A 54 -8.29 10.13 -10.17
C GLU A 54 -7.37 11.14 -10.88
N SER A 55 -6.32 11.64 -10.21
CA SER A 55 -5.39 12.61 -10.82
C SER A 55 -4.31 11.94 -11.65
N ASP A 56 -3.91 12.60 -12.74
CA ASP A 56 -2.77 12.15 -13.57
C ASP A 56 -1.45 12.16 -12.79
N ASP A 57 -1.30 13.05 -11.80
CA ASP A 57 -0.13 13.10 -10.91
C ASP A 57 0.05 11.75 -10.17
N SER A 58 -1.03 11.12 -9.69
CA SER A 58 -0.94 9.83 -8.99
C SER A 58 -0.59 8.68 -9.94
N PHE A 59 -1.11 8.68 -11.17
CA PHE A 59 -0.72 7.72 -12.20
C PHE A 59 0.73 7.90 -12.66
N TYR A 60 1.22 9.14 -12.73
CA TYR A 60 2.63 9.42 -12.96
C TYR A 60 3.50 8.84 -11.84
N VAL A 61 3.10 9.01 -10.57
CA VAL A 61 3.79 8.41 -9.43
C VAL A 61 3.88 6.90 -9.55
N LEU A 62 2.77 6.23 -9.90
CA LEU A 62 2.77 4.78 -10.09
C LEU A 62 3.81 4.34 -11.13
N ARG A 63 3.81 4.98 -12.31
CA ARG A 63 4.81 4.69 -13.35
C ARG A 63 6.23 4.94 -12.87
N TRP A 64 6.44 6.06 -12.18
CA TRP A 64 7.74 6.40 -11.61
C TRP A 64 8.23 5.33 -10.63
N VAL A 65 7.36 4.80 -9.77
CA VAL A 65 7.69 3.71 -8.83
C VAL A 65 8.09 2.44 -9.58
N LEU A 66 7.30 2.04 -10.57
CA LEU A 66 7.59 0.85 -11.38
C LEU A 66 8.93 0.98 -12.12
N GLU A 67 9.21 2.16 -12.68
CA GLU A 67 10.42 2.42 -13.46
C GLU A 67 11.69 2.60 -12.61
N ASN A 68 11.58 3.26 -11.45
CA ASN A 68 12.74 3.74 -10.71
C ASN A 68 12.99 2.96 -9.43
N LEU A 69 11.96 2.43 -8.79
CA LEU A 69 12.11 1.69 -7.54
C LEU A 69 12.17 0.19 -7.80
N ILE A 70 11.10 -0.37 -8.38
CA ILE A 70 10.97 -1.82 -8.56
C ILE A 70 12.06 -2.37 -9.49
N LYS A 71 12.29 -1.74 -10.66
CA LYS A 71 13.34 -2.20 -11.59
C LYS A 71 14.75 -2.21 -10.99
N HIS A 72 15.07 -1.25 -10.12
CA HIS A 72 16.40 -1.18 -9.49
C HIS A 72 16.54 -2.15 -8.32
N LEU A 73 15.46 -2.36 -7.54
CA LEU A 73 15.43 -3.36 -6.48
C LEU A 73 15.57 -4.79 -7.03
N SER A 74 14.99 -5.07 -8.20
CA SER A 74 15.18 -6.35 -8.90
C SER A 74 16.57 -6.53 -9.52
N SER A 75 17.28 -5.44 -9.82
CA SER A 75 18.59 -5.47 -10.49
C SER A 75 19.78 -5.53 -9.52
N SER A 76 19.59 -5.15 -8.25
CA SER A 76 20.65 -5.19 -7.22
C SER A 76 20.90 -6.58 -6.61
N SER A 77 20.12 -7.59 -6.98
CA SER A 77 20.13 -8.93 -6.35
C SER A 77 20.92 -9.98 -7.13
N SER A 78 21.76 -9.60 -8.10
CA SER A 78 22.50 -10.55 -8.93
C SER A 78 23.97 -10.70 -8.50
N VAL A 79 24.23 -11.40 -7.39
CA VAL A 79 25.44 -12.24 -7.20
C VAL A 79 25.08 -13.39 -6.26
N ASP A 80 25.30 -14.62 -6.74
CA ASP A 80 25.28 -15.93 -6.05
C ASP A 80 23.96 -16.74 -6.06
N GLU A 81 24.09 -18.05 -6.33
CA GLU A 81 23.03 -19.01 -6.69
C GLU A 81 22.06 -19.41 -5.55
N THR A 82 21.86 -18.55 -4.56
CA THR A 82 20.80 -18.66 -3.56
C THR A 82 19.89 -17.45 -3.72
N GLU A 83 19.06 -17.54 -4.75
CA GLU A 83 18.24 -16.46 -5.28
C GLU A 83 17.27 -15.90 -4.21
N ILE A 84 17.66 -14.81 -3.55
CA ILE A 84 16.75 -13.97 -2.77
C ILE A 84 15.88 -13.23 -3.78
N ILE A 85 14.75 -13.84 -4.14
CA ILE A 85 13.69 -13.15 -4.88
C ILE A 85 13.06 -12.17 -3.89
N ILE A 86 13.53 -10.92 -3.92
CA ILE A 86 12.83 -9.81 -3.27
C ILE A 86 11.53 -9.63 -4.03
N HIS A 87 10.48 -10.31 -3.59
CA HIS A 87 9.11 -9.96 -3.93
C HIS A 87 8.80 -8.67 -3.15
N ASP A 88 9.17 -7.52 -3.71
CA ASP A 88 8.66 -6.25 -3.24
C ASP A 88 7.13 -6.31 -3.31
N HIS A 89 6.48 -6.05 -2.19
CA HIS A 89 5.03 -6.06 -2.13
C HIS A 89 4.54 -4.67 -2.47
N LEU A 90 4.08 -4.48 -3.71
CA LEU A 90 3.47 -3.24 -4.14
C LEU A 90 1.99 -3.24 -3.76
N THR A 91 1.59 -2.30 -2.91
CA THR A 91 0.19 -2.06 -2.62
C THR A 91 -0.27 -0.74 -3.25
N LEU A 92 -1.35 -0.79 -4.02
CA LEU A 92 -2.08 0.36 -4.52
C LEU A 92 -3.18 0.72 -3.52
N PHE A 93 -3.06 1.92 -2.94
CA PHE A 93 -4.01 2.42 -1.95
C PHE A 93 -4.94 3.45 -2.52
N HIS A 94 -6.25 3.27 -2.30
CA HIS A 94 -7.23 4.28 -2.61
C HIS A 94 -8.08 4.61 -1.38
N VAL A 95 -8.33 5.91 -1.17
CA VAL A 95 -9.26 6.38 -0.14
C VAL A 95 -10.49 6.95 -0.81
N ILE A 96 -11.65 6.37 -0.51
CA ILE A 96 -12.95 6.94 -0.85
C ILE A 96 -13.27 7.99 0.22
N PRO A 97 -13.32 9.30 -0.14
CA PRO A 97 -13.52 10.35 0.84
C PRO A 97 -14.91 10.26 1.48
N ARG A 98 -14.98 10.22 2.80
CA ARG A 98 -16.28 10.37 3.47
C ARG A 98 -16.73 11.84 3.33
N PRO A 99 -17.94 12.12 2.81
CA PRO A 99 -18.41 13.49 2.74
C PRO A 99 -18.47 14.08 4.16
N PRO A 100 -18.05 15.33 4.35
CA PRO A 100 -18.07 15.96 5.66
C PRO A 100 -19.50 15.94 6.23
N GLN A 101 -19.65 15.29 7.37
CA GLN A 101 -20.92 15.30 8.11
C GLN A 101 -20.98 16.58 8.92
N TYR A 102 -21.61 17.61 8.36
CA TYR A 102 -21.89 18.83 9.11
C TYR A 102 -23.05 18.56 10.07
N VAL A 103 -22.72 18.37 11.35
CA VAL A 103 -23.72 18.29 12.43
C VAL A 103 -23.82 19.67 13.08
N PHE A 104 -24.96 20.35 12.89
CA PHE A 104 -25.24 21.62 13.54
C PHE A 104 -26.15 21.40 14.75
N PRO A 105 -25.77 21.86 15.97
CA PRO A 105 -26.63 21.77 17.14
C PRO A 105 -27.98 22.47 16.91
N GLY A 106 -29.09 21.76 17.14
CA GLY A 106 -30.45 22.31 17.01
C GLY A 106 -30.98 22.39 15.58
N ALA A 107 -30.21 22.01 14.56
CA ALA A 107 -30.72 21.85 13.20
C ALA A 107 -31.32 20.44 13.02
N PRO A 108 -32.40 20.27 12.24
CA PRO A 108 -32.85 18.95 11.84
C PRO A 108 -31.70 18.25 11.11
N VAL A 109 -31.50 16.95 11.39
CA VAL A 109 -30.54 16.11 10.65
C VAL A 109 -31.04 16.03 9.22
N VAL A 110 -30.54 16.91 8.36
CA VAL A 110 -30.71 16.77 6.93
C VAL A 110 -29.77 15.64 6.55
N MET A 111 -30.26 14.39 6.59
CA MET A 111 -29.60 13.34 5.84
C MET A 111 -29.67 13.79 4.39
N PRO A 112 -28.55 14.13 3.74
CA PRO A 112 -28.61 14.35 2.31
C PRO A 112 -29.10 13.01 1.72
N ALA A 113 -29.73 13.04 0.55
CA ALA A 113 -30.03 11.82 -0.21
C ALA A 113 -28.70 11.15 -0.69
N VAL A 114 -27.84 10.74 0.25
CA VAL A 114 -26.47 10.24 0.07
C VAL A 114 -26.48 8.84 -0.55
N SER A 115 -27.62 8.17 -0.62
CA SER A 115 -27.73 6.84 -1.23
C SER A 115 -27.50 6.83 -2.75
N ILE A 116 -27.49 7.98 -3.43
CA ILE A 116 -27.28 8.06 -4.90
C ILE A 116 -25.78 8.21 -5.25
N ASN A 117 -24.94 8.65 -4.31
CA ASN A 117 -23.55 9.06 -4.61
C ASN A 117 -22.48 8.03 -4.23
N THR A 118 -22.83 7.04 -3.40
CA THR A 118 -21.90 5.98 -2.97
C THR A 118 -21.60 4.98 -4.08
N ASN A 119 -22.60 4.64 -4.91
CA ASN A 119 -22.39 3.73 -6.04
C ASN A 119 -21.50 4.37 -7.11
N VAL A 120 -21.70 5.66 -7.41
CA VAL A 120 -20.87 6.39 -8.37
C VAL A 120 -19.41 6.46 -7.91
N GLN A 121 -19.16 6.75 -6.63
CA GLN A 121 -17.79 6.77 -6.08
C GLN A 121 -17.13 5.39 -6.11
N LYS A 122 -17.89 4.33 -5.85
CA LYS A 122 -17.38 2.95 -5.93
C LYS A 122 -17.07 2.54 -7.37
N GLU A 123 -17.90 2.93 -8.33
CA GLU A 123 -17.68 2.68 -9.75
C GLU A 123 -16.44 3.43 -10.25
N GLN A 124 -16.30 4.72 -9.91
CA GLN A 124 -15.11 5.52 -10.19
C GLN A 124 -13.84 4.93 -9.57
N ALA A 125 -13.92 4.47 -8.31
CA ALA A 125 -12.81 3.78 -7.67
C ALA A 125 -12.46 2.47 -8.40
N ALA A 126 -13.45 1.70 -8.85
CA ALA A 126 -13.21 0.46 -9.60
C ALA A 126 -12.53 0.74 -10.95
N GLU A 127 -12.98 1.73 -11.71
CA GLU A 127 -12.35 2.15 -12.97
C GLU A 127 -10.91 2.62 -12.76
N LEU A 128 -10.70 3.47 -11.74
CA LEU A 128 -9.39 3.96 -11.33
C LEU A 128 -8.42 2.80 -11.05
N LEU A 129 -8.83 1.88 -10.18
CA LEU A 129 -8.00 0.77 -9.73
C LEU A 129 -7.76 -0.23 -10.86
N THR A 130 -8.75 -0.45 -11.74
CA THR A 130 -8.57 -1.25 -12.96
C THR A 130 -7.48 -0.66 -13.85
N ARG A 131 -7.50 0.66 -14.06
CA ARG A 131 -6.45 1.36 -14.82
C ARG A 131 -5.09 1.24 -14.16
N ALA A 132 -5.01 1.39 -12.84
CA ALA A 132 -3.75 1.28 -12.10
C ALA A 132 -3.17 -0.15 -12.14
N MET A 133 -4.02 -1.17 -11.98
CA MET A 133 -3.61 -2.57 -12.13
C MET A 133 -3.18 -2.92 -13.55
N HIS A 134 -3.81 -2.33 -14.56
CA HIS A 134 -3.38 -2.51 -15.94
C HIS A 134 -1.94 -2.04 -16.14
N ILE A 135 -1.58 -0.88 -15.60
CA ILE A 135 -0.20 -0.34 -15.65
C ILE A 135 0.79 -1.28 -14.96
N CYS A 136 0.45 -1.80 -13.78
CA CYS A 136 1.30 -2.77 -13.07
C CYS A 136 1.50 -4.06 -13.89
N LYS A 137 0.42 -4.55 -14.52
CA LYS A 137 0.45 -5.76 -15.35
C LYS A 137 1.29 -5.58 -16.62
N GLU A 138 1.24 -4.42 -17.27
CA GLU A 138 2.09 -4.10 -18.43
C GLU A 138 3.58 -4.19 -18.06
N GLU A 139 3.94 -3.74 -16.86
CA GLU A 139 5.30 -3.81 -16.33
C GLU A 139 5.64 -5.15 -15.63
N LYS A 140 4.72 -6.13 -15.68
CA LYS A 140 4.87 -7.46 -15.05
C LYS A 140 5.12 -7.42 -13.54
N VAL A 141 4.54 -6.44 -12.86
CA VAL A 141 4.60 -6.29 -11.40
C VAL A 141 3.27 -6.72 -10.79
N GLU A 142 3.33 -7.67 -9.85
CA GLU A 142 2.16 -8.01 -9.03
C GLU A 142 1.91 -6.92 -8.01
N ALA A 143 0.66 -6.49 -7.88
CA ALA A 143 0.25 -5.47 -6.92
C ALA A 143 -1.05 -5.88 -6.23
N GLU A 144 -1.16 -5.56 -4.95
CA GLU A 144 -2.40 -5.66 -4.19
C GLU A 144 -3.16 -4.34 -4.19
N ILE A 145 -4.48 -4.42 -4.13
CA ILE A 145 -5.34 -3.25 -3.98
C ILE A 145 -5.88 -3.22 -2.55
N VAL A 146 -5.75 -2.06 -1.91
CA VAL A 146 -6.42 -1.78 -0.64
C VAL A 146 -7.24 -0.50 -0.80
N VAL A 147 -8.54 -0.60 -0.49
CA VAL A 147 -9.47 0.53 -0.50
C VAL A 147 -9.99 0.78 0.92
N ARG A 148 -9.93 2.02 1.39
CA ARG A 148 -10.52 2.44 2.67
C ARG A 148 -11.43 3.65 2.50
N GLU A 149 -12.38 3.82 3.40
CA GLU A 149 -13.24 5.01 3.45
C GLU A 149 -12.83 5.92 4.60
N GLY A 150 -12.67 7.22 4.36
CA GLY A 150 -12.29 8.17 5.42
C GLY A 150 -11.78 9.51 4.91
N ASP A 151 -11.11 10.27 5.77
CA ASP A 151 -10.31 11.41 5.33
C ASP A 151 -8.99 10.90 4.73
N PRO A 152 -8.62 11.26 3.49
CA PRO A 152 -7.41 10.74 2.85
C PRO A 152 -6.12 10.95 3.65
N LYS A 153 -5.98 12.06 4.38
CA LYS A 153 -4.75 12.39 5.09
C LYS A 153 -4.52 11.44 6.26
N GLU A 154 -5.55 11.28 7.08
CA GLU A 154 -5.53 10.41 8.25
C GLU A 154 -5.51 8.94 7.84
N THR A 155 -6.36 8.57 6.88
CA THR A 155 -6.55 7.19 6.44
C THR A 155 -5.28 6.61 5.82
N ILE A 156 -4.54 7.39 5.03
CA ILE A 156 -3.25 6.97 4.46
C ILE A 156 -2.23 6.74 5.58
N CYS A 157 -2.06 7.70 6.50
CA CYS A 157 -1.08 7.56 7.59
C CYS A 157 -1.41 6.35 8.47
N GLN A 158 -2.67 6.18 8.87
CA GLN A 158 -3.11 5.03 9.66
C GLN A 158 -2.86 3.72 8.92
N ALA A 159 -3.15 3.66 7.61
CA ALA A 159 -2.91 2.45 6.83
C ALA A 159 -1.43 2.10 6.73
N THR A 160 -0.52 3.08 6.70
CA THR A 160 0.92 2.80 6.70
C THR A 160 1.37 2.08 7.98
N GLU A 161 0.77 2.42 9.12
CA GLU A 161 1.04 1.77 10.40
C GLU A 161 0.39 0.38 10.45
N ASP A 162 -0.91 0.30 10.14
CA ASP A 162 -1.68 -0.96 10.20
C ASP A 162 -1.09 -2.06 9.31
N LEU A 163 -0.54 -1.68 8.16
CA LEU A 163 -0.01 -2.60 7.15
C LEU A 163 1.52 -2.75 7.24
N ASN A 164 2.18 -2.13 8.23
CA ASN A 164 3.64 -2.13 8.39
C ASN A 164 4.40 -1.75 7.11
N VAL A 165 3.97 -0.66 6.48
CA VAL A 165 4.53 -0.17 5.22
C VAL A 165 5.97 0.33 5.44
N ASP A 166 6.90 -0.12 4.60
CA ASP A 166 8.30 0.31 4.67
C ASP A 166 8.57 1.59 3.86
N LEU A 167 7.72 1.89 2.87
CA LEU A 167 7.82 3.10 2.07
C LEU A 167 6.45 3.56 1.55
N LEU A 168 6.04 4.78 1.91
CA LEU A 168 4.89 5.44 1.30
C LEU A 168 5.34 6.32 0.13
N VAL A 169 4.69 6.18 -1.02
CA VAL A 169 4.90 7.03 -2.20
C VAL A 169 3.61 7.76 -2.55
N VAL A 170 3.71 9.09 -2.66
CA VAL A 170 2.58 9.99 -2.94
C VAL A 170 2.94 11.03 -4.00
N GLY A 171 1.93 11.54 -4.70
CA GLY A 171 2.08 12.67 -5.60
C GLY A 171 2.34 14.00 -4.90
N SER A 172 3.08 14.88 -5.57
CA SER A 172 3.29 16.26 -5.09
C SER A 172 2.01 17.08 -5.07
N ARG A 173 0.97 16.66 -5.82
CA ARG A 173 -0.35 17.27 -5.90
C ARG A 173 -1.42 16.18 -5.99
N GLY A 174 -2.66 16.57 -5.78
CA GLY A 174 -3.84 15.75 -6.09
C GLY A 174 -4.73 16.48 -7.10
N ARG A 175 -6.03 16.19 -7.06
CA ARG A 175 -7.08 16.71 -7.98
C ARG A 175 -7.23 18.25 -8.11
N GLY A 176 -6.50 19.04 -7.32
CA GLY A 176 -6.64 20.50 -7.26
C GLY A 176 -5.75 21.27 -8.23
N LYS A 177 -6.23 22.40 -8.77
CA LYS A 177 -5.52 23.26 -9.74
C LYS A 177 -4.46 24.19 -9.13
N ILE A 178 -3.75 23.78 -8.08
CA ILE A 178 -2.78 24.66 -7.41
C ILE A 178 -1.50 24.77 -8.25
N LYS A 179 -1.36 25.90 -8.97
CA LYS A 179 -0.32 26.17 -9.98
C LYS A 179 1.06 26.57 -9.42
N ARG A 180 1.32 26.46 -8.11
CA ARG A 180 2.60 26.91 -7.49
C ARG A 180 3.31 25.79 -6.73
N ALA A 181 4.56 26.06 -6.30
CA ALA A 181 5.50 25.15 -5.65
C ALA A 181 5.09 24.61 -4.27
N LEU A 182 3.78 24.53 -3.99
CA LEU A 182 3.24 24.00 -2.76
C LEU A 182 2.95 22.51 -2.93
N LEU A 183 3.20 21.74 -1.88
CA LEU A 183 2.73 20.36 -1.77
C LEU A 183 1.20 20.33 -1.69
N GLY A 184 0.61 19.24 -2.17
CA GLY A 184 -0.80 18.94 -1.96
C GLY A 184 -1.07 18.70 -0.47
N SER A 185 -2.32 18.93 -0.05
CA SER A 185 -2.71 18.80 1.36
C SER A 185 -2.52 17.39 1.93
N VAL A 186 -2.60 16.35 1.10
CA VAL A 186 -2.36 14.95 1.50
C VAL A 186 -0.86 14.66 1.61
N SER A 187 -0.07 15.04 0.61
CA SER A 187 1.38 14.78 0.64
C SER A 187 2.10 15.59 1.72
N ASP A 188 1.70 16.85 1.93
CA ASP A 188 2.18 17.66 3.04
C ASP A 188 1.85 17.02 4.40
N TYR A 189 0.62 16.55 4.58
CA TYR A 189 0.23 15.88 5.82
C TYR A 189 1.01 14.58 6.04
N CYS A 190 1.12 13.72 5.01
CA CYS A 190 1.84 12.47 5.11
C CYS A 190 3.32 12.69 5.47
N ALA A 191 3.97 13.69 4.87
CA ALA A 191 5.37 14.02 5.15
C ALA A 191 5.64 14.35 6.63
N HIS A 192 4.63 14.87 7.34
CA HIS A 192 4.76 15.24 8.75
C HIS A 192 4.24 14.16 9.72
N HIS A 193 3.38 13.24 9.27
CA HIS A 193 2.63 12.35 10.18
C HIS A 193 2.83 10.86 9.92
N ALA A 194 3.20 10.43 8.71
CA ALA A 194 3.44 9.03 8.43
C ALA A 194 4.63 8.51 9.26
N LYS A 195 4.51 7.29 9.80
CA LYS A 195 5.57 6.66 10.60
C LYS A 195 6.64 5.96 9.75
N CYS A 196 6.34 5.75 8.47
CA CYS A 196 7.27 5.21 7.49
C CYS A 196 7.94 6.33 6.67
N PRO A 197 9.09 6.07 6.04
CA PRO A 197 9.65 6.95 5.02
C PRO A 197 8.62 7.33 3.95
N VAL A 198 8.60 8.61 3.56
CA VAL A 198 7.70 9.14 2.54
C VAL A 198 8.48 9.67 1.35
N VAL A 199 8.14 9.22 0.15
CA VAL A 199 8.63 9.76 -1.11
C VAL A 199 7.53 10.56 -1.78
N ILE A 200 7.82 11.84 -2.04
CA ILE A 200 6.93 12.71 -2.79
C ILE A 200 7.46 12.86 -4.20
N VAL A 201 6.70 12.32 -5.16
CA VAL A 201 7.07 12.37 -6.58
C VAL A 201 6.40 13.56 -7.25
N LYS A 202 7.18 14.31 -8.03
CA LYS A 202 6.71 15.48 -8.76
C LYS A 202 6.90 15.27 -10.26
N PRO A 203 5.84 15.44 -11.08
CA PRO A 203 5.98 15.40 -12.53
C PRO A 203 6.96 16.47 -13.04
N PRO A 204 7.72 16.18 -14.12
CA PRO A 204 8.57 17.18 -14.76
C PRO A 204 7.73 18.37 -15.20
N LYS A 205 8.31 19.57 -15.15
CA LYS A 205 7.64 20.75 -15.72
C LYS A 205 7.58 20.58 -17.24
N GLU A 206 6.41 20.76 -17.84
CA GLU A 206 6.32 20.89 -19.29
C GLU A 206 7.31 21.98 -19.76
N PRO A 207 8.08 21.73 -20.82
CA PRO A 207 8.94 22.75 -21.41
C PRO A 207 8.07 23.96 -21.75
N LYS A 208 8.44 25.14 -21.26
CA LYS A 208 7.81 26.37 -21.76
C LYS A 208 8.18 26.48 -23.23
N GLU A 209 7.22 26.38 -24.12
CA GLU A 209 7.45 26.79 -25.51
C GLU A 209 7.94 28.23 -25.50
N SER A 210 9.22 28.41 -25.85
CA SER A 210 9.83 29.71 -26.03
C SER A 210 9.09 30.40 -27.16
N HIS A 211 8.24 31.36 -26.82
CA HIS A 211 7.68 32.28 -27.80
C HIS A 211 8.85 33.13 -28.29
N ASN A 212 9.30 32.83 -29.51
CA ASN A 212 10.28 33.60 -30.26
C ASN A 212 9.54 34.55 -31.20
#